data_AF-V4HPK2-F1
#
_entry.id   AF-V4HPK2-F1
#
_cell.length_a   1.000
_cell.length_b   1.000
_cell.length_c   1.000
_cell.angle_alpha   90.00
_cell.angle_beta   90.00
_cell.angle_gamma   90.00
#
_symmetry.space_group_name_H-M   'P 1'
#
loop_
_entity.id
_entity.type
_entity.pdbx_description
1 polymer ?
#
loop_
_entity_poly.entity_id
_entity_poly.type
_entity_poly.pdbx_seq_one_letter_code
_entity_poly.pdbx_strand_id
1 'polypeptide(L)'
;MNFEKSLVKVALYISCNDGVFSQQEESELIKLVAQNIPNVSRQSLDSWIDEFFEEDLQLESYCEQITDKESQLLALSLAVKTASADGLDLKENLALHKVMNFWKISWKEITGA
;
A
#
# COMPACT_ATOMS: atom_id res chain seq x y z
N MET A 1 -4.43 -14.20 5.96
CA MET A 1 -5.49 -13.18 6.07
C MET A 1 -5.03 -11.89 6.74
N ASN A 2 -4.29 -11.89 7.86
CA ASN A 2 -3.73 -10.64 8.43
C ASN A 2 -2.57 -10.05 7.60
N PHE A 3 -1.85 -10.90 6.88
CA PHE A 3 -0.69 -10.50 6.10
C PHE A 3 -1.07 -9.67 4.87
N GLU A 4 -1.99 -10.21 4.06
CA GLU A 4 -2.52 -9.57 2.87
C GLU A 4 -3.21 -8.24 3.22
N LYS A 5 -3.94 -8.22 4.34
CA LYS A 5 -4.52 -7.01 4.94
C LYS A 5 -3.45 -5.98 5.25
N SER A 6 -2.36 -6.37 5.92
CA SER A 6 -1.24 -5.45 6.24
C SER A 6 -0.59 -4.87 4.98
N LEU A 7 -0.43 -5.70 3.95
CA LEU A 7 0.08 -5.34 2.63
C LEU A 7 -0.75 -4.23 1.98
N VAL A 8 -2.06 -4.43 1.95
CA VAL A 8 -3.03 -3.46 1.41
C VAL A 8 -3.04 -2.18 2.24
N LYS A 9 -3.00 -2.29 3.57
CA LYS A 9 -3.01 -1.12 4.46
C LYS A 9 -1.76 -0.25 4.35
N VAL A 10 -0.58 -0.85 4.15
CA VAL A 10 0.62 -0.06 3.84
C VAL A 10 0.44 0.68 2.52
N ALA A 11 -0.10 0.02 1.50
CA ALA A 11 -0.37 0.65 0.22
C ALA A 11 -1.36 1.81 0.35
N LEU A 12 -2.46 1.61 1.09
CA LEU A 12 -3.44 2.65 1.40
C LEU A 12 -2.81 3.83 2.14
N TYR A 13 -2.00 3.58 3.16
CA TYR A 13 -1.35 4.65 3.93
C TYR A 13 -0.43 5.52 3.06
N ILE A 14 0.26 4.90 2.10
CA ILE A 14 1.13 5.62 1.17
C ILE A 14 0.31 6.39 0.13
N SER A 15 -0.75 5.78 -0.44
CA SER A 15 -1.59 6.44 -1.45
C SER A 15 -2.43 7.57 -0.84
N CYS A 16 -2.94 7.38 0.37
CA CYS A 16 -3.84 8.28 1.09
C CYS A 16 -3.06 9.36 1.87
N ASN A 17 -2.09 10.02 1.24
CA ASN A 17 -1.19 10.96 1.90
C ASN A 17 -1.91 12.19 2.48
N ASP A 18 -3.04 12.62 1.88
CA ASP A 18 -3.86 13.74 2.36
C ASP A 18 -5.05 13.28 3.23
N GLY A 19 -5.12 12.00 3.57
CA GLY A 19 -6.27 11.40 4.26
C GLY A 19 -7.51 11.25 3.37
N VAL A 20 -7.36 11.47 2.06
CA VAL A 20 -8.39 11.22 1.03
C VAL A 20 -7.91 10.10 0.14
N PHE A 21 -8.79 9.13 -0.12
CA PHE A 21 -8.55 8.05 -1.08
C PHE A 21 -9.60 8.16 -2.18
N SER A 22 -9.14 8.38 -3.40
CA SER A 22 -10.01 8.65 -4.54
C SER A 22 -10.60 7.34 -5.11
N GLN A 23 -11.77 7.43 -5.76
CA GLN A 23 -12.35 6.25 -6.44
C GLN A 23 -11.43 5.69 -7.54
N GLN A 24 -10.57 6.52 -8.13
CA GLN A 24 -9.61 6.07 -9.14
C GLN A 24 -8.51 5.23 -8.49
N GLU A 25 -7.98 5.68 -7.35
CA GLU A 25 -7.00 4.94 -6.56
C GLU A 25 -7.59 3.63 -6.03
N GLU A 26 -8.82 3.66 -5.53
CA GLU A 26 -9.53 2.46 -5.07
C GLU A 26 -9.66 1.43 -6.19
N SER A 27 -10.17 1.85 -7.35
CA SER A 27 -10.34 0.94 -8.48
C SER A 27 -9.02 0.37 -8.96
N GLU A 28 -7.94 1.16 -8.96
CA GLU A 28 -6.62 0.68 -9.37
C GLU A 28 -6.01 -0.26 -8.32
N LEU A 29 -6.14 0.06 -7.02
CA LEU A 29 -5.71 -0.81 -5.93
C LEU A 29 -6.41 -2.18 -6.00
N ILE A 30 -7.75 -2.20 -6.16
CA ILE A 30 -8.51 -3.44 -6.27
C ILE A 30 -8.01 -4.28 -7.45
N LYS A 31 -7.79 -3.64 -8.60
CA LYS A 31 -7.29 -4.31 -9.80
C LYS A 31 -5.88 -4.87 -9.59
N LEU A 32 -4.98 -4.10 -8.98
CA LEU A 32 -3.61 -4.53 -8.70
C LEU A 32 -3.57 -5.66 -7.68
N VAL A 33 -4.35 -5.59 -6.62
CA VAL A 33 -4.44 -6.65 -5.60
C VAL A 33 -5.02 -7.91 -6.21
N ALA A 34 -6.09 -7.82 -7.01
CA ALA A 34 -6.65 -8.99 -7.69
C ALA A 34 -5.65 -9.67 -8.65
N GLN A 35 -4.73 -8.90 -9.25
CA GLN A 35 -3.69 -9.44 -10.13
C GLN A 35 -2.52 -10.08 -9.39
N ASN A 36 -2.13 -9.53 -8.23
CA ASN A 36 -0.94 -9.99 -7.48
C ASN A 36 -1.29 -10.96 -6.34
N ILE A 37 -2.52 -10.89 -5.83
CA ILE A 37 -3.00 -11.64 -4.67
C ILE A 37 -4.36 -12.28 -5.02
N PRO A 38 -4.37 -13.44 -5.72
CA PRO A 38 -5.60 -14.07 -6.21
C PRO A 38 -6.53 -14.57 -5.10
N ASN A 39 -6.07 -14.58 -3.85
CA ASN A 39 -6.81 -15.08 -2.71
C ASN A 39 -7.64 -13.99 -1.99
N VAL A 40 -7.62 -12.75 -2.50
CA VAL A 40 -8.34 -11.61 -1.91
C VAL A 40 -9.55 -11.28 -2.77
N SER A 41 -10.72 -11.29 -2.15
CA SER A 41 -11.97 -10.87 -2.79
C SER A 41 -12.14 -9.37 -2.68
N ARG A 42 -12.86 -8.77 -3.65
CA ARG A 42 -13.22 -7.34 -3.61
C ARG A 42 -13.91 -6.95 -2.29
N GLN A 43 -14.86 -7.75 -1.81
CA GLN A 43 -15.54 -7.50 -0.53
C GLN A 43 -14.58 -7.43 0.66
N SER A 44 -13.49 -8.21 0.64
CA SER A 44 -12.45 -8.14 1.68
C SER A 44 -11.65 -6.85 1.57
N LEU A 45 -11.32 -6.42 0.35
CA LEU A 45 -10.65 -5.14 0.11
C LEU A 45 -11.48 -3.95 0.57
N ASP A 46 -12.76 -3.89 0.18
CA ASP A 46 -13.68 -2.83 0.63
C ASP A 46 -13.71 -2.77 2.16
N SER A 47 -13.88 -3.92 2.82
CA SER A 47 -13.85 -4.01 4.28
C SER A 47 -12.52 -3.54 4.88
N TRP A 48 -11.38 -3.85 4.26
CA TRP A 48 -10.07 -3.44 4.77
C TRP A 48 -9.80 -1.95 4.59
N ILE A 49 -10.39 -1.34 3.56
CA ILE A 49 -10.33 0.10 3.31
C ILE A 49 -11.17 0.84 4.37
N ASP A 50 -12.43 0.43 4.58
CA ASP A 50 -13.26 0.97 5.66
C ASP A 50 -12.55 0.84 7.02
N GLU A 51 -12.08 -0.37 7.35
CA GLU A 51 -11.31 -0.62 8.57
C GLU A 51 -10.06 0.26 8.68
N PHE A 52 -9.37 0.58 7.58
CA PHE A 52 -8.22 1.47 7.60
C PHE A 52 -8.59 2.91 8.01
N PHE A 53 -9.73 3.42 7.56
CA PHE A 53 -10.20 4.75 7.94
C PHE A 53 -10.80 4.80 9.36
N GLU A 54 -11.27 3.66 9.87
CA GLU A 54 -11.77 3.54 11.24
C GLU A 54 -10.65 3.27 12.28
N GLU A 55 -9.52 2.69 11.87
CA GLU A 55 -8.41 2.31 12.75
C GLU A 55 -7.36 3.43 12.90
N ASP A 56 -7.07 3.84 14.14
CA ASP A 56 -6.02 4.84 14.47
C ASP A 56 -4.62 4.20 14.60
N LEU A 57 -4.29 3.25 13.72
CA LEU A 57 -3.00 2.56 13.76
C LEU A 57 -1.93 3.32 12.98
N GLN A 58 -0.72 3.34 13.52
CA GLN A 58 0.43 3.95 12.86
C GLN A 58 0.97 3.06 11.72
N LEU A 59 1.55 3.69 10.70
CA LEU A 59 2.22 3.02 9.58
C LEU A 59 3.19 1.92 10.02
N GLU A 60 3.98 2.21 11.07
CA GLU A 60 4.96 1.28 11.64
C GLU A 60 4.31 -0.03 12.09
N SER A 61 3.11 0.02 12.67
CA SER A 61 2.37 -1.17 13.12
C SER A 61 1.96 -2.08 11.96
N TYR A 62 1.71 -1.52 10.77
CA TYR A 62 1.49 -2.31 9.56
C TYR A 62 2.80 -2.84 9.00
N CYS A 63 3.85 -2.03 9.04
CA CYS A 63 5.17 -2.42 8.54
C CYS A 63 5.80 -3.58 9.32
N GLU A 64 5.59 -3.64 10.63
CA GLU A 64 6.08 -4.71 11.51
C GLU A 64 5.45 -6.08 11.20
N GLN A 65 4.26 -6.11 10.61
CA GLN A 65 3.59 -7.37 10.24
C GLN A 65 4.14 -7.98 8.95
N ILE A 66 4.92 -7.23 8.17
CA ILE A 66 5.49 -7.68 6.90
C ILE A 66 7.00 -7.88 7.08
N THR A 67 7.38 -9.11 7.38
CA THR A 67 8.78 -9.48 7.64
C THR A 67 9.54 -9.93 6.39
N ASP A 68 8.82 -10.37 5.36
CA ASP A 68 9.40 -10.90 4.14
C ASP A 68 9.67 -9.81 3.09
N LYS A 69 10.86 -9.85 2.48
CA LYS A 69 11.31 -8.81 1.54
C LYS A 69 10.50 -8.79 0.24
N GLU A 70 10.10 -9.94 -0.30
CA GLU A 70 9.31 -9.99 -1.53
C GLU A 70 7.96 -9.29 -1.32
N SER A 71 7.38 -9.50 -0.15
CA SER A 71 6.10 -8.92 0.24
C SER A 71 6.19 -7.43 0.57
N GLN A 72 7.30 -6.99 1.16
CA GLN A 72 7.60 -5.56 1.34
C GLN A 72 7.72 -4.84 0.00
N LEU A 73 8.44 -5.45 -0.96
CA LEU A 73 8.56 -4.92 -2.32
C LEU A 73 7.20 -4.89 -3.03
N LEU A 74 6.39 -5.93 -2.85
CA LEU A 74 5.04 -5.97 -3.39
C LEU A 74 4.19 -4.82 -2.83
N ALA A 75 4.20 -4.60 -1.51
CA ALA A 75 3.44 -3.53 -0.86
C ALA A 75 3.81 -2.15 -1.42
N LEU A 76 5.12 -1.89 -1.52
CA LEU A 76 5.63 -0.65 -2.10
C LEU A 76 5.27 -0.52 -3.58
N SER A 77 5.33 -1.60 -4.36
CA SER A 77 4.96 -1.59 -5.78
C SER A 77 3.48 -1.30 -5.98
N LEU A 78 2.60 -1.90 -5.15
CA LEU A 78 1.17 -1.62 -5.14
C LEU A 78 0.92 -0.14 -4.82
N ALA A 79 1.51 0.36 -3.74
CA ALA A 79 1.40 1.75 -3.31
C ALA A 79 1.78 2.74 -4.41
N VAL A 80 2.95 2.52 -5.02
CA VAL A 80 3.49 3.35 -6.11
C VAL A 80 2.55 3.36 -7.31
N LYS A 81 2.06 2.20 -7.75
CA LYS A 81 1.17 2.11 -8.90
C LYS A 81 -0.20 2.72 -8.62
N THR A 82 -0.76 2.49 -7.44
CA THR A 82 -2.03 3.06 -7.01
C THR A 82 -1.95 4.58 -6.92
N ALA A 83 -0.97 5.14 -6.21
CA ALA A 83 -0.82 6.59 -6.07
C ALA A 83 -0.48 7.27 -7.41
N SER A 84 0.23 6.57 -8.31
CA SER A 84 0.47 7.08 -9.67
C SER A 84 -0.79 7.19 -10.52
N ALA A 85 -1.87 6.47 -10.19
CA ALA A 85 -3.11 6.49 -10.96
C ALA A 85 -3.79 7.86 -10.93
N ASP A 86 -3.71 8.57 -9.80
CA ASP A 86 -4.22 9.95 -9.64
C ASP A 86 -3.16 11.02 -10.02
N GLY A 87 -1.96 10.59 -10.43
CA GLY A 87 -0.85 11.48 -10.80
C GLY A 87 -0.08 12.06 -9.61
N LEU A 88 -0.13 11.40 -8.46
CA LEU A 88 0.55 11.84 -7.24
C LEU A 88 2.08 11.84 -7.42
N ASP A 89 2.75 12.92 -7.03
CA ASP A 89 4.22 12.97 -7.09
C ASP A 89 4.83 12.13 -5.96
N LEU A 90 5.17 10.89 -6.32
CA LEU A 90 5.72 9.90 -5.40
C LEU A 90 7.06 10.29 -4.79
N LYS A 91 7.80 11.23 -5.40
CA LYS A 91 9.09 11.66 -4.86
C LYS A 91 8.92 12.49 -3.60
N GLU A 92 7.78 13.14 -3.43
CA GLU A 92 7.44 13.95 -2.24
C GLU A 92 6.64 13.15 -1.21
N ASN A 93 6.33 11.88 -1.47
CA ASN A 93 5.53 11.06 -0.58
C ASN A 93 6.31 10.66 0.69
N LEU A 94 6.06 11.37 1.78
CA LEU A 94 6.73 11.14 3.07
C LEU A 94 6.44 9.75 3.64
N ALA A 95 5.22 9.23 3.45
CA ALA A 95 4.86 7.89 3.92
C ALA A 95 5.71 6.82 3.20
N LEU A 96 5.83 6.91 1.88
CA LEU A 96 6.68 6.04 1.09
C LEU A 96 8.14 6.06 1.56
N HIS A 97 8.71 7.25 1.76
CA HIS A 97 10.09 7.39 2.28
C HIS A 97 10.26 6.78 3.67
N LYS A 98 9.27 6.93 4.55
CA LYS A 98 9.27 6.29 5.87
C LYS A 98 9.32 4.77 5.76
N VAL A 99 8.43 4.18 4.94
CA VAL A 99 8.41 2.72 4.74
C VAL A 99 9.72 2.23 4.14
N MET A 100 10.23 2.91 3.12
CA MET A 100 11.52 2.58 2.50
C MET A 100 12.67 2.60 3.51
N ASN A 101 12.72 3.61 4.38
CA ASN A 101 13.74 3.68 5.42
C ASN A 101 13.54 2.64 6.52
N PHE A 102 12.30 2.29 6.84
CA PHE A 102 11.94 1.27 7.83
C PHE A 102 12.37 -0.13 7.35
N TRP A 103 12.00 -0.51 6.13
CA TRP A 103 12.36 -1.81 5.53
C TRP A 103 13.74 -1.84 4.87
N LYS A 104 14.46 -0.72 4.84
CA LYS A 104 15.77 -0.58 4.18
C LYS A 104 15.73 -0.95 2.69
N ILE A 105 14.63 -0.58 2.02
CA ILE A 105 14.41 -0.80 0.59
C ILE A 105 14.68 0.49 -0.17
N SER A 106 15.38 0.38 -1.29
CA SER A 106 15.66 1.51 -2.16
C SER A 106 14.60 1.68 -3.26
N TRP A 107 14.41 2.91 -3.75
CA TRP A 107 13.49 3.20 -4.86
C TRP A 107 13.76 2.34 -6.10
N LYS A 108 15.04 2.05 -6.30
CA LYS A 108 15.56 1.18 -7.36
C LYS A 108 14.94 -0.21 -7.31
N GLU A 109 14.82 -0.79 -6.12
CA GLU A 109 14.26 -2.13 -5.94
C GLU A 109 12.75 -2.16 -6.15
N ILE A 110 12.05 -1.05 -5.89
CA ILE A 110 10.59 -0.94 -6.04
C ILE A 110 10.21 -0.80 -7.51
N THR A 111 10.94 0.02 -8.25
CA THR A 111 10.62 0.39 -9.64
C THR A 111 11.40 -0.41 -10.69
N GLY A 112 12.46 -1.11 -10.28
CA GLY A 112 13.37 -1.81 -11.19
C GLY A 112 14.21 -0.88 -12.08
N ALA A 113 14.16 0.44 -11.86
CA ALA A 113 14.83 1.47 -12.64
C ALA A 113 16.33 1.60 -12.33
#